data_AF-A0A8S0FYJ5-F1
#
_entry.id   AF-A0A8S0FYJ5-F1
#
_cell.length_a   1.000
_cell.length_b   1.000
_cell.length_c   1.000
_cell.angle_alpha   90.00
_cell.angle_beta   90.00
_cell.angle_gamma   90.00
#
_symmetry.space_group_name_H-M   'P 1'
#
loop_
_entity.id
_entity.type
_entity.pdbx_description
1 polymer ?
#
loop_
_entity_poly.entity_id
_entity_poly.type
_entity_poly.pdbx_seq_one_letter_code
_entity_poly.pdbx_strand_id
1 'polypeptide(L)'
;MKAGQRLTLKRPQHGMRSYLAVAGGIDVPPVMGSCSTDLKVGIGGLEGRLLRDGDRLPIGKAKRDFMEAQGVKQLLWGNRIRALPGPEYHEFDRASQDAFWRSPWQLSPQSNRMGYRLQGQILKRTTDRELLSHGLLPGVVQVPHNGQPIVLMNDAQTKPIPVVPPVVTRVLPVSLRLICTIWRKFRSVSRFILSSVHWKRH
;
A
#
# COMPACT_ATOMS: atom_id res chain seq x y z
N MET A 1 13.05 -4.32 -27.08
CA MET A 1 12.72 -2.97 -27.61
C MET A 1 13.79 -2.56 -28.59
N LYS A 2 13.45 -1.86 -29.66
CA LYS A 2 14.42 -1.25 -30.60
C LYS A 2 14.62 0.22 -30.27
N ALA A 3 15.80 0.75 -30.55
CA ALA A 3 16.08 2.18 -30.42
C ALA A 3 15.10 3.00 -31.29
N GLY A 4 14.66 4.15 -30.77
CA GLY A 4 13.70 5.04 -31.44
C GLY A 4 12.22 4.65 -31.30
N GLN A 5 11.89 3.51 -30.68
CA GLN A 5 10.50 3.14 -30.42
C GLN A 5 9.89 3.98 -29.29
N ARG A 6 8.60 4.30 -29.43
CA ARG A 6 7.80 5.00 -28.43
C ARG A 6 6.73 4.09 -27.84
N LEU A 7 6.72 3.99 -26.52
CA LEU A 7 5.64 3.34 -25.77
C LEU A 7 4.72 4.42 -25.18
N THR A 8 3.42 4.32 -25.44
CA THR A 8 2.41 5.24 -24.91
C THR A 8 1.39 4.47 -24.09
N LEU A 9 1.27 4.82 -22.80
CA LEU A 9 0.26 4.27 -21.90
C LEU A 9 -0.93 5.23 -21.84
N LYS A 10 -2.11 4.74 -22.21
CA LYS A 10 -3.37 5.49 -22.06
C LYS A 10 -3.96 5.31 -20.66
N ARG A 11 -4.94 6.14 -20.31
CA ARG A 11 -5.67 6.02 -19.04
C ARG A 11 -6.27 4.61 -18.92
N PRO A 12 -5.95 3.85 -17.86
CA PRO A 12 -6.52 2.53 -17.66
C PRO A 12 -8.01 2.63 -17.30
N GLN A 13 -8.82 1.69 -17.78
CA GLN A 13 -10.22 1.51 -17.35
C GLN A 13 -10.31 0.78 -15.99
N HIS A 14 -9.34 -0.10 -15.72
CA HIS A 14 -9.26 -0.90 -14.50
C HIS A 14 -7.85 -0.77 -13.90
N GLY A 15 -7.77 -0.61 -12.58
CA GLY A 15 -6.49 -0.38 -11.90
C GLY A 15 -6.12 1.10 -11.77
N MET A 16 -5.12 1.37 -10.93
CA MET A 16 -4.63 2.73 -10.66
C MET A 16 -3.13 2.90 -10.91
N ARG A 17 -2.36 1.81 -10.84
CA ARG A 17 -0.89 1.86 -10.90
C ARG A 17 -0.38 0.89 -11.95
N SER A 18 0.46 1.40 -12.83
CA SER A 18 1.24 0.64 -13.80
C SER A 18 2.70 0.72 -13.42
N TYR A 19 3.45 -0.35 -13.69
CA TYR A 19 4.89 -0.41 -13.45
C TYR A 19 5.56 -0.72 -14.78
N LEU A 20 6.58 0.07 -15.12
CA LEU A 20 7.45 -0.16 -16.28
C LEU A 20 8.83 -0.54 -15.75
N ALA A 21 9.34 -1.67 -16.20
CA ALA A 21 10.69 -2.11 -15.91
C ALA A 21 11.43 -2.31 -17.23
N VAL A 22 12.72 -1.99 -17.24
CA VAL A 22 13.62 -2.17 -18.38
C VAL A 22 14.78 -3.07 -17.96
N ALA A 23 15.30 -3.85 -18.90
CA ALA A 23 16.49 -4.67 -18.65
C ALA A 23 17.66 -3.77 -18.22
N GLY A 24 18.41 -4.20 -17.21
CA GLY A 24 19.47 -3.40 -16.58
C GLY A 24 18.98 -2.42 -15.50
N GLY A 25 17.68 -2.14 -15.44
CA GLY A 25 17.10 -1.21 -14.47
C GLY A 25 17.35 0.25 -14.81
N ILE A 26 16.76 1.15 -14.01
CA ILE A 26 16.98 2.59 -14.13
C ILE A 26 18.18 2.96 -13.25
N ASP A 27 19.20 3.58 -13.85
CA ASP A 27 20.50 3.84 -13.22
C ASP A 27 20.53 5.20 -12.53
N VAL A 28 19.81 5.31 -11.42
CA VAL A 28 19.80 6.52 -10.58
C VAL A 28 20.64 6.31 -9.33
N PRO A 29 21.33 7.35 -8.81
CA PRO A 29 22.17 7.22 -7.63
C PRO A 29 21.39 6.66 -6.43
N PRO A 30 21.88 5.59 -5.78
CA PRO A 30 21.22 5.07 -4.59
C PRO A 30 21.42 6.01 -3.42
N VAL A 31 20.33 6.33 -2.71
CA VAL A 31 20.35 7.09 -1.45
C VAL A 31 20.04 6.13 -0.32
N MET A 32 20.96 6.02 0.65
CA MET A 32 20.86 5.06 1.77
C MET A 32 20.60 3.60 1.31
N GLY A 33 21.22 3.20 0.19
CA GLY A 33 21.07 1.86 -0.37
C GLY A 33 19.75 1.60 -1.13
N SER A 34 18.94 2.64 -1.42
CA SER A 34 17.71 2.51 -2.21
C SER A 34 17.63 3.54 -3.33
N CYS A 35 16.96 3.18 -4.43
CA CYS A 35 16.63 4.10 -5.53
C CYS A 35 15.16 4.56 -5.47
N SER A 36 14.44 4.26 -4.39
CA SER A 36 13.04 4.67 -4.24
C SER A 36 12.94 6.19 -4.05
N THR A 37 11.95 6.82 -4.66
CA THR A 37 11.66 8.25 -4.47
C THR A 37 10.78 8.44 -3.24
N ASP A 38 11.26 9.22 -2.28
CA ASP A 38 10.45 9.78 -1.20
C ASP A 38 10.13 11.24 -1.53
N LEU A 39 8.86 11.50 -1.88
CA LEU A 39 8.38 12.83 -2.26
C LEU A 39 8.23 13.78 -1.07
N LYS A 40 8.08 13.26 0.14
CA LYS A 40 7.91 14.08 1.34
C LYS A 40 9.24 14.65 1.79
N VAL A 41 10.28 13.82 1.75
CA VAL A 41 11.65 14.21 2.13
C VAL A 41 12.41 14.80 0.94
N GLY A 42 12.03 14.46 -0.29
CA GLY A 42 12.68 14.97 -1.51
C GLY A 42 13.98 14.23 -1.83
N ILE A 43 14.02 12.91 -1.64
CA ILE A 43 15.22 12.10 -1.86
C ILE A 43 14.97 10.88 -2.75
N GLY A 44 16.03 10.40 -3.40
CA GLY A 44 16.04 9.19 -4.22
C GLY A 44 15.31 9.33 -5.57
N GLY A 45 15.44 8.31 -6.42
CA GLY A 45 14.96 8.37 -7.81
C GLY A 45 15.64 9.47 -8.62
N LEU A 46 14.86 10.21 -9.41
CA LEU A 46 15.34 11.39 -10.13
C LEU A 46 15.11 12.64 -9.27
N GLU A 47 16.17 13.12 -8.62
CA GLU A 47 16.16 14.37 -7.83
C GLU A 47 15.08 14.44 -6.73
N GLY A 48 14.60 13.28 -6.22
CA GLY A 48 13.60 13.28 -5.15
C GLY A 48 12.20 13.72 -5.55
N ARG A 49 11.90 13.82 -6.85
CA ARG A 49 10.65 14.40 -7.37
C ARG A 49 9.90 13.47 -8.33
N LEU A 50 8.70 13.90 -8.70
CA LEU A 50 7.97 13.31 -9.82
C LEU A 50 8.70 13.57 -11.14
N LEU A 51 8.60 12.61 -12.06
CA LEU A 51 9.04 12.76 -13.44
C LEU A 51 8.23 13.85 -14.15
N ARG A 52 8.86 14.55 -15.07
CA ARG A 52 8.32 15.64 -15.88
C ARG A 52 8.63 15.42 -17.34
N ASP A 53 7.90 16.11 -18.20
CA ASP A 53 8.14 16.06 -19.64
C ASP A 53 9.57 16.53 -19.94
N GLY A 54 10.26 15.77 -20.80
CA GLY A 54 11.66 16.02 -21.16
C GLY A 54 12.69 15.30 -20.29
N ASP A 55 12.31 14.74 -19.13
CA ASP A 55 13.23 13.98 -18.29
C ASP A 55 13.79 12.76 -19.05
N ARG A 56 15.09 12.49 -18.85
CA ARG A 56 15.78 11.32 -19.39
C ARG A 56 16.37 10.51 -18.25
N LEU A 57 15.98 9.25 -18.18
CA LEU A 57 16.48 8.31 -17.18
C LEU A 57 17.57 7.42 -17.80
N PRO A 58 18.80 7.41 -17.27
CA PRO A 58 19.81 6.46 -17.70
C PRO A 58 19.37 5.04 -17.38
N ILE A 59 19.78 4.09 -18.23
CA ILE A 59 19.49 2.67 -18.08
C ILE A 59 20.80 1.96 -17.75
N GLY A 60 20.76 1.09 -16.73
CA GLY A 60 21.92 0.32 -16.34
C GLY A 60 22.29 -0.74 -17.37
N LYS A 61 23.51 -1.26 -17.28
CA LYS A 61 23.93 -2.40 -18.12
C LYS A 61 23.18 -3.66 -17.70
N ALA A 62 22.46 -4.27 -18.62
CA ALA A 62 21.81 -5.56 -18.38
C ALA A 62 22.90 -6.63 -18.10
N LYS A 63 22.76 -7.34 -16.98
CA LYS A 63 23.65 -8.46 -16.61
C LYS A 63 23.23 -9.79 -17.25
N ARG A 64 22.04 -9.84 -17.84
CA ARG A 64 21.44 -11.02 -18.44
C ARG A 64 20.77 -10.61 -19.74
N ASP A 65 21.06 -11.36 -20.79
CA ASP A 65 20.34 -11.28 -22.05
C ASP A 65 19.19 -12.29 -22.02
N PHE A 66 17.98 -11.79 -22.22
CA PHE A 66 16.80 -12.64 -22.32
C PHE A 66 16.63 -13.05 -23.79
N MET A 67 16.88 -14.32 -24.07
CA MET A 67 16.78 -14.88 -25.43
C MET A 67 15.33 -15.13 -25.86
N GLU A 68 14.43 -15.38 -24.89
CA GLU A 68 13.03 -15.68 -25.15
C GLU A 68 12.10 -14.87 -24.24
N ALA A 69 10.94 -14.47 -24.79
CA ALA A 69 9.91 -13.80 -24.03
C ALA A 69 9.06 -14.83 -23.27
N GLN A 70 9.18 -14.84 -21.94
CA GLN A 70 8.30 -15.64 -21.08
C GLN A 70 7.25 -14.77 -20.40
N GLY A 71 5.99 -15.16 -20.55
CA GLY A 71 4.87 -14.56 -19.84
C GLY A 71 4.69 -15.18 -18.45
N VAL A 72 4.54 -14.35 -17.43
CA VAL A 72 4.16 -14.81 -16.08
C VAL A 72 2.71 -14.42 -15.81
N LYS A 73 1.92 -15.35 -15.27
CA LYS A 73 0.53 -15.07 -14.90
C LYS A 73 0.49 -14.00 -13.80
N GLN A 74 -0.17 -12.89 -14.10
CA GLN A 74 -0.40 -11.85 -13.11
C GLN A 74 -1.46 -12.31 -12.11
N LEU A 75 -1.26 -11.95 -10.84
CA LEU A 75 -2.26 -12.19 -9.80
C LEU A 75 -3.52 -11.39 -10.11
N LEU A 76 -4.67 -12.07 -10.07
CA LEU A 76 -5.97 -11.42 -10.19
C LEU A 76 -6.19 -10.46 -9.03
N TRP A 77 -6.80 -9.31 -9.32
CA TRP A 77 -7.17 -8.33 -8.31
C TRP A 77 -8.60 -8.57 -7.83
N GLY A 78 -8.87 -8.15 -6.59
CA GLY A 78 -10.20 -8.21 -6.01
C GLY A 78 -10.43 -7.05 -5.03
N ASN A 79 -11.68 -6.86 -4.63
CA ASN A 79 -12.08 -5.86 -3.64
C ASN A 79 -12.05 -6.39 -2.19
N ARG A 80 -11.59 -7.63 -1.99
CA ARG A 80 -11.49 -8.27 -0.67
C ARG A 80 -10.06 -8.26 -0.18
N ILE A 81 -9.86 -7.75 1.04
CA ILE A 81 -8.55 -7.71 1.70
C ILE A 81 -8.61 -8.56 2.96
N ARG A 82 -7.56 -9.35 3.16
CA ARG A 82 -7.36 -10.13 4.38
C ARG A 82 -6.69 -9.28 5.45
N ALA A 83 -7.28 -9.25 6.64
CA ALA A 83 -6.82 -8.46 7.77
C ALA A 83 -6.86 -9.29 9.06
N LEU A 84 -5.96 -8.97 9.99
CA LEU A 84 -5.94 -9.54 11.33
C LEU A 84 -6.39 -8.49 12.34
N PRO A 85 -7.26 -8.81 13.32
CA PRO A 85 -7.62 -7.87 14.37
C PRO A 85 -6.39 -7.45 15.17
N GLY A 86 -6.35 -6.17 15.56
CA GLY A 86 -5.26 -5.61 16.35
C GLY A 86 -5.43 -5.74 17.86
N PRO A 87 -4.38 -5.45 18.63
CA PRO A 87 -4.44 -5.32 20.09
C PRO A 87 -5.63 -4.47 20.58
N GLU A 88 -5.93 -3.33 19.95
CA GLU A 88 -7.00 -2.41 20.37
C GLU A 88 -8.39 -2.80 19.82
N TYR A 89 -8.51 -3.91 19.10
CA TYR A 89 -9.77 -4.29 18.44
C TYR A 89 -10.94 -4.45 19.43
N HIS A 90 -10.63 -4.91 20.64
CA HIS A 90 -11.61 -5.10 21.71
C HIS A 90 -12.14 -3.79 22.32
N GLU A 91 -11.53 -2.64 22.00
CA GLU A 91 -11.98 -1.32 22.46
C GLU A 91 -13.12 -0.75 21.61
N PHE A 92 -13.54 -1.45 20.55
CA PHE A 92 -14.67 -1.05 19.73
C PHE A 92 -15.93 -1.78 20.16
N ASP A 93 -17.09 -1.13 20.06
CA ASP A 93 -18.35 -1.80 20.31
C ASP A 93 -18.59 -2.95 19.30
N ARG A 94 -19.46 -3.90 19.64
CA ARG A 94 -19.74 -5.06 18.77
C ARG A 94 -20.25 -4.64 17.39
N ALA A 95 -21.05 -3.58 17.32
CA ALA A 95 -21.58 -3.08 16.06
C ALA A 95 -20.46 -2.59 15.11
N SER A 96 -19.45 -1.91 15.66
CA SER A 96 -18.28 -1.42 14.92
C SER A 96 -17.34 -2.55 14.52
N GLN A 97 -17.14 -3.51 15.42
CA GLN A 97 -16.38 -4.73 15.14
C GLN A 97 -16.99 -5.51 13.95
N ASP A 98 -18.31 -5.69 13.93
CA ASP A 98 -19.02 -6.34 12.83
C ASP A 98 -19.01 -5.50 11.55
N ALA A 99 -19.25 -4.19 11.67
CA ALA A 99 -19.25 -3.27 10.53
C ALA A 99 -17.89 -3.28 9.81
N PHE A 100 -16.78 -3.35 10.53
CA PHE A 100 -15.46 -3.42 9.92
C PHE A 100 -15.30 -4.56 8.92
N TRP A 101 -15.85 -5.73 9.22
CA TRP A 101 -15.75 -6.93 8.37
C TRP A 101 -16.88 -7.05 7.34
N ARG A 102 -18.10 -6.68 7.72
CA ARG A 102 -19.31 -6.93 6.93
C ARG A 102 -19.65 -5.76 6.03
N SER A 103 -19.46 -4.53 6.52
CA SER A 103 -19.78 -3.32 5.78
C SER A 103 -18.69 -3.03 4.74
N PRO A 104 -19.10 -2.52 3.57
CA PRO A 104 -18.15 -2.11 2.56
C PRO A 104 -17.58 -0.71 2.86
N TRP A 105 -16.30 -0.52 2.53
CA TRP A 105 -15.54 0.72 2.73
C TRP A 105 -15.23 1.39 1.40
N GLN A 106 -15.60 2.66 1.25
CA GLN A 106 -15.29 3.46 0.07
C GLN A 106 -13.91 4.10 0.23
N LEU A 107 -13.11 4.09 -0.83
CA LEU A 107 -11.79 4.75 -0.80
C LEU A 107 -11.95 6.24 -1.07
N SER A 108 -11.47 7.09 -0.15
CA SER A 108 -11.57 8.53 -0.26
C SER A 108 -10.61 9.10 -1.32
N PRO A 109 -10.99 10.18 -2.04
CA PRO A 109 -10.10 10.91 -2.94
C PRO A 109 -8.82 11.47 -2.27
N GLN A 110 -8.84 11.66 -0.95
CA GLN A 110 -7.68 12.14 -0.18
C GLN A 110 -6.61 11.05 0.08
N SER A 111 -6.76 9.87 -0.52
CA SER A 111 -5.85 8.74 -0.37
C SER A 111 -4.59 8.91 -1.23
N ASN A 112 -3.41 8.68 -0.64
CA ASN A 112 -2.12 8.86 -1.33
C ASN A 112 -1.12 7.76 -0.95
N ARG A 113 0.18 7.96 -1.26
CA ARG A 113 1.23 6.98 -0.98
C ARG A 113 1.54 6.80 0.51
N MET A 114 1.10 7.71 1.38
CA MET A 114 1.26 7.62 2.82
C MET A 114 0.13 6.82 3.48
N GLY A 115 -1.10 6.98 2.99
CA GLY A 115 -2.26 6.33 3.60
C GLY A 115 -3.51 6.37 2.75
N TYR A 116 -4.34 5.34 2.91
CA TYR A 116 -5.64 5.22 2.28
C TYR A 116 -6.74 5.50 3.30
N ARG A 117 -7.48 6.57 3.06
CA ARG A 117 -8.59 6.99 3.91
C ARG A 117 -9.86 6.30 3.44
N LEU A 118 -10.50 5.59 4.34
CA LEU A 118 -11.73 4.85 4.09
C LEU A 118 -12.93 5.65 4.59
N GLN A 119 -13.99 5.65 3.81
CA GLN A 119 -15.28 6.25 4.12
C GLN A 119 -16.32 5.14 4.28
N GLY A 120 -17.09 5.21 5.37
CA GLY A 120 -18.13 4.25 5.67
C GLY A 120 -18.79 4.52 7.02
N GLN A 121 -19.29 3.46 7.64
CA GLN A 121 -19.87 3.52 8.98
C GLN A 121 -18.84 4.02 10.00
N ILE A 122 -19.26 4.97 10.85
CA ILE A 122 -18.42 5.49 11.94
C ILE A 122 -18.22 4.37 12.96
N LEU A 123 -16.96 4.02 13.20
CA LEU A 123 -16.58 3.06 14.22
C LEU A 123 -16.51 3.75 15.57
N LYS A 124 -17.26 3.22 16.54
CA LYS A 124 -17.34 3.72 17.91
C LYS A 124 -16.43 2.93 18.82
N ARG A 125 -15.58 3.67 19.53
CA ARG A 125 -14.72 3.17 20.57
C ARG A 125 -15.41 3.34 21.92
N THR A 126 -15.24 2.38 22.83
CA THR A 126 -15.84 2.37 24.17
C THR A 126 -14.94 2.98 25.24
N THR A 127 -13.70 3.31 24.88
CA THR A 127 -12.67 3.84 25.77
C THR A 127 -12.17 5.19 25.26
N ASP A 128 -11.91 6.10 26.19
CA ASP A 128 -11.33 7.43 25.90
C ASP A 128 -9.83 7.49 26.24
N ARG A 129 -9.19 6.34 26.48
CA ARG A 129 -7.77 6.30 26.85
C ARG A 129 -6.89 6.82 25.73
N GLU A 130 -5.93 7.68 26.06
CA GLU A 130 -4.84 8.03 25.16
C GLU A 130 -3.85 6.86 25.08
N LEU A 131 -3.38 6.54 23.87
CA LEU A 131 -2.30 5.58 23.69
C LEU A 131 -0.98 6.32 23.56
N LEU A 132 0.03 5.81 24.26
CA LEU A 132 1.41 6.24 24.08
C LEU A 132 1.85 6.04 22.62
N SER A 133 2.86 6.79 22.19
CA SER A 133 3.39 6.65 20.84
C SER A 133 4.08 5.30 20.65
N HIS A 134 3.61 4.50 19.69
CA HIS A 134 4.22 3.22 19.33
C HIS A 134 4.62 3.21 17.84
N GLY A 135 5.64 2.44 17.48
CA GLY A 135 6.09 2.33 16.09
C GLY A 135 5.01 1.77 15.15
N LEU A 136 4.86 2.38 13.98
CA LEU A 136 3.87 2.00 12.97
C LEU A 136 4.53 1.33 11.76
N LEU A 137 3.82 0.37 11.17
CA LEU A 137 4.24 -0.33 9.95
C LEU A 137 3.16 -0.21 8.87
N PRO A 138 3.54 -0.25 7.56
CA PRO A 138 2.57 -0.34 6.48
C PRO A 138 1.61 -1.51 6.65
N GLY A 139 0.34 -1.28 6.35
CA GLY A 139 -0.76 -2.23 6.52
C GLY A 139 -1.54 -2.11 7.84
N VAL A 140 -1.10 -1.27 8.78
CA VAL A 140 -1.88 -0.93 9.99
C VAL A 140 -3.08 -0.05 9.62
N VAL A 141 -4.24 -0.28 10.26
CA VAL A 141 -5.49 0.47 10.00
C VAL A 141 -5.86 1.36 11.19
N GLN A 142 -5.45 2.62 11.19
CA GLN A 142 -5.78 3.54 12.29
C GLN A 142 -7.22 4.03 12.20
N VAL A 143 -7.89 4.22 13.34
CA VAL A 143 -9.25 4.79 13.39
C VAL A 143 -9.20 6.08 14.21
N PRO A 144 -9.29 7.26 13.57
CA PRO A 144 -9.27 8.54 14.26
C PRO A 144 -10.54 8.76 15.11
N HIS A 145 -10.60 9.85 15.88
CA HIS A 145 -11.81 10.24 16.64
C HIS A 145 -13.07 10.40 15.76
N ASN A 146 -12.89 10.70 14.48
CA ASN A 146 -13.99 10.75 13.51
C ASN A 146 -14.54 9.36 13.11
N GLY A 147 -13.96 8.28 13.63
CA GLY A 147 -14.35 6.89 13.39
C GLY A 147 -14.09 6.38 11.96
N GLN A 148 -13.39 7.13 11.10
CA GLN A 148 -13.15 6.79 9.70
C GLN A 148 -11.76 6.15 9.50
N PRO A 149 -11.66 4.87 9.10
CA PRO A 149 -10.38 4.16 9.08
C PRO A 149 -9.35 4.71 8.08
N ILE A 150 -8.07 4.60 8.42
CA ILE A 150 -6.93 4.98 7.58
C ILE A 150 -5.93 3.82 7.51
N VAL A 151 -5.75 3.23 6.32
CA VAL A 151 -4.74 2.18 6.09
C VAL A 151 -3.40 2.83 5.80
N LEU A 152 -2.38 2.55 6.61
CA LEU A 152 -1.03 3.07 6.42
C LEU A 152 -0.32 2.37 5.26
N MET A 153 0.36 3.15 4.43
CA MET A 153 1.04 2.70 3.21
C MET A 153 2.56 2.90 3.33
N ASN A 154 3.32 2.59 2.28
CA ASN A 154 4.78 2.56 2.34
C ASN A 154 5.46 3.89 2.71
N ASP A 155 4.84 5.03 2.37
CA ASP A 155 5.39 6.35 2.69
C ASP A 155 4.79 6.89 4.01
N ALA A 156 4.12 6.03 4.80
CA ALA A 156 3.51 6.42 6.06
C ALA A 156 4.56 6.86 7.09
N GLN A 157 4.11 7.65 8.07
CA GLN A 157 4.94 8.04 9.20
C GLN A 157 5.24 6.81 10.08
N THR A 158 6.49 6.70 10.52
CA THR A 158 6.93 5.66 11.47
C THR A 158 6.50 5.95 12.90
N LYS A 159 6.19 7.22 13.21
CA LYS A 159 5.63 7.69 14.48
C LYS A 159 4.16 8.11 14.29
N PRO A 160 3.27 7.79 15.24
CA PRO A 160 1.89 8.28 15.22
C PRO A 160 1.88 9.81 15.41
N ILE A 161 0.93 10.47 14.75
CA ILE A 161 0.56 11.84 15.12
C ILE A 161 -0.11 11.74 16.50
N PRO A 162 0.21 12.59 17.49
CA PRO A 162 -0.17 12.43 18.91
C PRO A 162 -1.67 12.52 19.23
N VAL A 163 -2.56 12.37 18.25
CA VAL A 163 -3.98 12.64 18.46
C VAL A 163 -4.86 11.41 18.49
N VAL A 164 -4.46 10.21 18.03
CA VAL A 164 -5.40 9.08 18.08
C VAL A 164 -4.76 7.70 18.15
N PRO A 165 -5.29 6.77 18.98
CA PRO A 165 -4.88 5.37 18.99
C PRO A 165 -5.05 4.66 17.64
N PRO A 166 -4.03 3.96 17.13
CA PRO A 166 -4.21 3.03 16.02
C PRO A 166 -5.09 1.87 16.46
N VAL A 167 -6.01 1.41 15.59
CA VAL A 167 -6.42 0.01 15.63
C VAL A 167 -5.32 -0.75 14.90
N VAL A 168 -4.54 -1.59 15.58
CA VAL A 168 -3.47 -2.30 14.88
C VAL A 168 -4.02 -3.50 14.10
N THR A 169 -4.97 -3.27 13.19
CA THR A 169 -5.35 -4.31 12.23
C THR A 169 -4.19 -4.49 11.27
N ARG A 170 -3.44 -5.60 11.36
CA ARG A 170 -2.38 -5.90 10.39
C ARG A 170 -3.02 -6.45 9.13
N VAL A 171 -3.12 -5.63 8.09
CA VAL A 171 -3.40 -6.11 6.74
C VAL A 171 -2.20 -6.94 6.30
N LEU A 172 -2.44 -8.23 6.04
CA LEU A 172 -1.39 -9.11 5.55
C LEU A 172 -0.90 -8.62 4.19
N PRO A 173 0.39 -8.74 3.87
CA PRO A 173 0.95 -8.29 2.60
C PRO A 173 0.48 -9.22 1.48
N VAL A 174 -0.79 -9.13 1.11
CA VAL A 174 -1.29 -9.65 -0.17
C VAL A 174 -1.31 -8.45 -1.09
N SER A 175 -0.17 -8.19 -1.73
CA SER A 175 -0.02 -7.26 -2.86
C SER A 175 -0.71 -5.90 -2.66
N LEU A 176 0.04 -4.89 -2.22
CA LEU A 176 -0.40 -3.48 -2.13
C LEU A 176 -0.68 -2.83 -3.51
N ARG A 177 -1.29 -3.57 -4.44
CA ARG A 177 -1.88 -3.07 -5.69
C ARG A 177 -3.38 -2.87 -5.46
N LEU A 178 -3.71 -1.90 -4.62
CA LEU A 178 -5.10 -1.52 -4.35
C LEU A 178 -5.63 -0.63 -5.48
N ILE A 179 -6.70 -1.10 -6.11
CA ILE A 179 -7.56 -0.38 -7.05
C ILE A 179 -8.36 0.72 -6.33
N CYS A 180 -8.35 1.96 -6.85
CA CYS A 180 -9.38 2.96 -6.58
C CYS A 180 -10.63 2.60 -7.40
N THR A 181 -11.52 1.75 -6.89
CA THR A 181 -12.92 1.73 -7.33
C THR A 181 -13.84 1.14 -6.23
N ILE A 182 -14.58 2.07 -5.64
CA ILE A 182 -15.97 2.07 -5.15
C ILE A 182 -16.33 1.29 -3.88
N TRP A 183 -15.92 0.06 -3.61
CA TRP A 183 -16.25 -0.59 -2.31
C TRP A 183 -15.28 -1.72 -1.95
N ARG A 184 -14.78 -1.75 -0.72
CA ARG A 184 -13.87 -2.80 -0.20
C ARG A 184 -14.48 -3.53 0.97
N LYS A 185 -14.33 -4.85 1.01
CA LYS A 185 -14.73 -5.67 2.16
C LYS A 185 -13.50 -6.32 2.79
N PHE A 186 -13.33 -6.14 4.10
CA PHE A 186 -12.31 -6.88 4.83
C PHE A 186 -12.81 -8.29 5.16
N ARG A 187 -11.90 -9.25 5.18
CA ARG A 187 -12.17 -10.61 5.65
C ARG A 187 -11.19 -10.95 6.75
N SER A 188 -11.72 -11.38 7.90
CA SER A 188 -10.91 -11.86 9.03
C SER A 188 -10.19 -13.15 8.63
N VAL A 189 -8.97 -13.32 9.16
CA VAL A 189 -8.16 -14.52 8.96
C VAL A 189 -7.65 -15.01 10.32
N SER A 190 -7.61 -16.31 10.52
CA SER A 190 -6.99 -16.91 11.71
C SER A 190 -5.46 -16.96 11.57
N ARG A 191 -4.76 -16.80 12.71
CA ARG A 191 -3.29 -16.77 12.79
C ARG A 191 -2.63 -18.05 12.24
N PHE A 192 -3.36 -19.17 12.22
CA PHE A 192 -2.89 -20.49 11.79
C PHE A 192 -2.66 -20.63 10.28
N ILE A 193 -3.36 -19.84 9.44
CA ILE A 193 -3.25 -19.92 7.97
C ILE A 193 -1.96 -19.26 7.45
N LEU A 194 -1.27 -18.47 8.29
CA LEU A 194 -0.09 -17.70 7.90
C LEU A 194 1.19 -18.50 7.79
N SER A 195 1.35 -19.56 8.60
CA SER A 195 2.54 -20.42 8.57
C SER A 195 2.60 -21.29 7.31
N SER A 196 1.47 -21.51 6.64
CA SER A 196 1.38 -22.35 5.43
C SER A 196 1.77 -21.62 4.14
N VAL A 197 1.99 -20.30 4.16
CA VAL A 197 2.52 -19.55 3.00
C VAL A 197 4.04 -19.60 3.05
N HIS A 198 4.59 -20.76 2.73
CA HIS A 198 6.03 -21.00 2.63
C HIS A 198 6.65 -20.13 1.52
N TRP A 199 7.59 -19.27 1.92
CA TRP A 199 8.51 -18.59 1.03
C TRP A 199 9.57 -19.58 0.55
N LYS A 200 9.43 -20.13 -0.66
CA LYS A 200 10.59 -20.67 -1.39
C LYS A 200 11.39 -19.47 -1.92
N ARG A 201 12.48 -19.14 -1.25
CA ARG A 201 13.53 -18.28 -1.80
C ARG A 201 14.28 -19.09 -2.87
N HIS A 202 14.34 -18.57 -4.09
CA HIS A 202 15.38 -18.87 -5.07
C HIS A 202 16.18 -17.58 -5.30
#